data_AF-A0A078LFU6-F1
#
_entry.id   AF-A0A078LFU6-F1
#
_cell.length_a   1.000
_cell.length_b   1.000
_cell.length_c   1.000
_cell.angle_alpha   90.00
_cell.angle_beta   90.00
_cell.angle_gamma   90.00
#
_symmetry.space_group_name_H-M   'P 1'
#
loop_
_entity.id
_entity.type
_entity.pdbx_description
1 polymer ?
#
loop_
_entity_poly.entity_id
_entity_poly.type
_entity_poly.pdbx_seq_one_letter_code
_entity_poly.pdbx_strand_id
1 'polypeptide(L)' 'METSTTRNNVEARRIESWLHRQIAEMGTTTIAQVAGVNKSTVSRWRENLLPNMSLLLAILISNRDSTEGQMEA' A
#
# COMPACT_ATOMS: atom_id res chain seq x y z
N MET A 1 11.75 18.30 -3.17
CA MET A 1 10.39 17.73 -3.09
C MET A 1 10.06 16.86 -4.30
N GLU A 2 10.36 17.27 -5.54
CA GLU A 2 10.07 16.47 -6.75
C GLU A 2 10.72 15.07 -6.76
N THR A 3 11.95 14.95 -6.23
CA THR A 3 12.66 13.67 -6.12
C THR A 3 11.97 12.70 -5.15
N SER A 4 11.42 13.21 -4.04
CA SER A 4 10.71 12.42 -3.02
C SER A 4 9.36 11.94 -3.54
N THR A 5 8.61 12.79 -4.25
CA THR A 5 7.33 12.41 -4.87
C THR A 5 7.53 11.32 -5.92
N THR A 6 8.53 11.48 -6.79
CA THR A 6 8.86 10.48 -7.83
C THR A 6 9.28 9.15 -7.22
N ARG A 7 10.12 9.16 -6.18
CA ARG A 7 10.54 7.95 -5.46
C ARG A 7 9.35 7.24 -4.80
N ASN A 8 8.49 7.98 -4.12
CA ASN A 8 7.30 7.43 -3.47
C ASN A 8 6.35 6.77 -4.48
N ASN A 9 6.18 7.36 -5.66
CA ASN A 9 5.36 6.77 -6.73
C ASN A 9 5.95 5.46 -7.27
N VAL A 10 7.27 5.34 -7.39
CA VAL A 10 7.93 4.11 -7.83
C VAL A 10 7.80 3.02 -6.78
N GLU A 11 8.05 3.33 -5.51
CA GLU A 11 7.90 2.37 -4.41
C GLU A 11 6.44 1.97 -4.22
N ALA A 12 5.49 2.89 -4.38
CA ALA A 12 4.07 2.59 -4.33
C ALA A 12 3.69 1.49 -5.35
N ARG A 13 4.19 1.54 -6.59
CA ARG A 13 3.91 0.50 -7.60
C ARG A 13 4.46 -0.87 -7.20
N ARG A 14 5.62 -0.91 -6.55
CA ARG A 14 6.22 -2.16 -6.03
C ARG A 14 5.37 -2.74 -4.91
N ILE A 15 4.98 -1.90 -3.95
CA ILE A 15 4.11 -2.26 -2.84
C ILE A 15 2.73 -2.72 -3.36
N GLU A 16 2.18 -2.05 -4.36
CA GLU A 16 0.90 -2.40 -4.98
C GLU A 16 0.93 -3.79 -5.60
N SER A 17 1.99 -4.10 -6.35
CA SER A 17 2.21 -5.42 -6.93
C SER A 17 2.32 -6.51 -5.85
N TRP A 18 3.02 -6.21 -4.76
CA TRP A 18 3.15 -7.12 -3.61
C TRP A 18 1.80 -7.33 -2.90
N LEU A 19 1.05 -6.26 -2.63
CA LEU A 19 -0.29 -6.33 -2.02
C LEU A 19 -1.26 -7.12 -2.90
N HIS A 20 -1.22 -6.92 -4.22
CA HIS A 20 -1.99 -7.71 -5.17
C HIS A 20 -1.74 -9.21 -5.02
N ARG A 21 -0.46 -9.61 -4.92
CA ARG A 21 -0.07 -11.00 -4.73
C ARG A 21 -0.58 -11.56 -3.40
N GLN A 22 -0.40 -10.82 -2.30
CA GLN A 22 -0.88 -11.27 -0.98
C GLN A 22 -2.41 -11.40 -0.94
N ILE A 23 -3.12 -10.46 -1.56
CA ILE A 23 -4.59 -10.51 -1.68
C ILE A 23 -5.05 -11.70 -2.51
N ALA A 24 -4.32 -12.03 -3.57
CA ALA A 24 -4.62 -13.20 -4.40
C ALA A 24 -4.34 -14.52 -3.65
N GLU A 25 -3.23 -14.62 -2.94
CA GLU A 25 -2.82 -15.81 -2.17
C GLU A 25 -3.81 -16.13 -1.03
N MET A 26 -4.30 -15.12 -0.30
CA MET A 26 -5.28 -15.32 0.79
C MET A 26 -6.75 -15.36 0.32
N GLY A 27 -7.01 -14.89 -0.90
CA GLY A 27 -8.35 -14.76 -1.48
C GLY A 27 -9.03 -13.43 -1.16
N THR A 28 -9.36 -12.67 -2.22
CA THR A 28 -9.96 -11.32 -2.11
C THR A 28 -11.24 -11.29 -1.25
N THR A 29 -12.14 -12.26 -1.42
CA THR A 29 -13.41 -12.30 -0.67
C THR A 29 -13.18 -12.58 0.82
N THR A 30 -12.21 -13.43 1.16
CA THR A 30 -11.83 -13.74 2.55
C THR A 30 -11.34 -12.48 3.26
N ILE A 31 -10.42 -11.75 2.63
CA ILE A 31 -9.88 -10.50 3.21
C ILE A 31 -10.99 -9.46 3.33
N ALA A 32 -11.80 -9.29 2.30
CA ALA A 32 -12.91 -8.35 2.31
C ALA A 32 -13.89 -8.66 3.46
N GLN A 33 -14.20 -9.93 3.70
CA GLN A 33 -15.04 -10.36 4.82
C GLN A 33 -14.41 -10.03 6.18
N VAL A 34 -13.12 -10.32 6.37
CA VAL A 34 -12.39 -9.99 7.61
C VAL A 34 -12.33 -8.47 7.83
N ALA A 35 -12.18 -7.70 6.75
CA ALA A 35 -12.20 -6.25 6.76
C ALA A 35 -13.61 -5.63 6.92
N GLY A 36 -14.66 -6.45 7.07
CA GLY A 36 -16.03 -5.97 7.22
C GLY A 36 -16.65 -5.34 5.96
N VAL A 37 -16.09 -5.64 4.79
CA VAL A 37 -16.55 -5.12 3.49
C VAL A 37 -17.76 -5.92 3.01
N ASN A 38 -18.80 -5.21 2.58
CA ASN A 38 -19.98 -5.84 1.99
C ASN A 38 -19.61 -6.59 0.69
N LYS A 39 -20.16 -7.80 0.49
CA LYS A 39 -19.96 -8.60 -0.73
C LYS A 39 -20.23 -7.82 -2.02
N SER A 40 -21.20 -6.90 -2.02
CA SER A 40 -21.54 -6.09 -3.21
C SER A 40 -20.51 -5.01 -3.52
N THR A 41 -19.63 -4.66 -2.59
CA THR A 41 -18.65 -3.57 -2.75
C THR A 41 -17.21 -4.06 -2.85
N VAL A 42 -16.95 -5.37 -2.79
CA VAL A 42 -15.61 -5.96 -2.80
C VAL A 42 -14.76 -5.50 -3.99
N SER A 43 -15.34 -5.49 -5.20
CA SER A 43 -14.59 -5.07 -6.40
C SER A 43 -14.16 -3.61 -6.33
N ARG A 44 -15.10 -2.71 -6.00
CA ARG A 44 -14.83 -1.28 -5.82
C ARG A 44 -13.87 -1.01 -4.67
N TRP A 45 -14.01 -1.75 -3.58
CA TRP A 45 -13.11 -1.66 -2.44
C TRP A 45 -11.69 -2.03 -2.86
N ARG A 46 -11.49 -3.14 -3.55
CA ARG A 46 -10.16 -3.56 -4.04
C ARG A 46 -9.53 -2.54 -4.98
N GLU A 47 -10.30 -2.04 -5.95
CA GLU A 47 -9.84 -1.06 -6.94
C GLU A 47 -9.37 0.25 -6.30
N ASN A 48 -10.05 0.72 -5.26
CA ASN A 48 -9.68 1.96 -4.58
C ASN A 48 -8.64 1.75 -3.46
N LEU A 49 -8.69 0.61 -2.77
CA LEU A 49 -7.81 0.33 -1.63
C LEU A 49 -6.37 0.22 -2.09
N LEU A 50 -6.12 -0.53 -3.15
CA LEU A 50 -4.76 -0.91 -3.54
C LEU A 50 -3.89 0.29 -3.90
N PRO A 51 -4.30 1.21 -4.79
CA PRO A 51 -3.48 2.38 -5.12
C PRO A 51 -3.27 3.30 -3.90
N ASN A 52 -4.33 3.55 -3.12
CA ASN A 52 -4.28 4.47 -1.99
C ASN A 52 -3.41 3.94 -0.85
N MET A 53 -3.54 2.64 -0.51
CA MET A 53 -2.74 2.01 0.53
C MET A 53 -1.28 1.87 0.13
N SER A 54 -1.00 1.58 -1.14
CA SER A 54 0.38 1.44 -1.62
C SER A 54 1.14 2.76 -1.57
N LEU A 55 0.48 3.86 -1.95
CA LEU A 55 1.05 5.19 -1.84
C LEU A 55 1.25 5.60 -0.38
N LEU A 56 0.26 5.35 0.49
CA LEU A 56 0.37 5.63 1.91
C LEU A 56 1.55 4.87 2.54
N LEU A 57 1.67 3.57 2.26
CA LEU A 57 2.78 2.75 2.76
C LEU A 57 4.13 3.22 2.22
N ALA A 58 4.22 3.59 0.93
CA ALA A 58 5.44 4.15 0.36
C ALA A 58 5.87 5.44 1.08
N ILE A 59 4.93 6.34 1.37
CA ILE A 59 5.19 7.57 2.13
C ILE A 59 5.69 7.23 3.54
N LEU A 60 5.02 6.32 4.24
CA LEU A 60 5.39 5.94 5.62
C LEU A 60 6.79 5.30 5.68
N ILE A 61 7.11 4.41 4.74
CA ILE A 61 8.44 3.77 4.66
C ILE A 61 9.51 4.83 4.39
N SER A 62 9.31 5.70 3.39
CA SER A 62 10.26 6.78 3.07
C SER A 62 10.50 7.74 4.25
N ASN A 63 9.47 8.03 5.05
CA ASN A 63 9.61 8.87 6.23
C ASN A 63 10.35 8.16 7.37
N ARG A 64 10.12 6.86 7.57
CA ARG A 64 10.85 6.06 8.56
C ARG A 64 12.35 6.05 8.28
N ASP A 65 12.75 5.78 7.05
CA ASP A 65 14.16 5.74 6.65
C ASP A 65 14.85 7.11 6.88
N SER A 66 14.10 8.20 6.75
CA SER A 66 14.60 9.55 7.01
C SER A 66 14.83 9.82 8.51
N THR A 67 14.09 9.16 9.40
CA THR A 67 14.23 9.31 10.86
C THR A 67 15.34 8.44 11.44
N GLU A 68 15.56 7.23 10.90
CA GLU A 68 16.65 6.36 11.34
C GLU A 68 18.03 6.95 10.99
N GLY A 69 18.16 7.64 9.84
CA GLY A 69 19.40 8.31 9.44
C GLY A 69 19.77 9.56 10.26
N GLN A 70 18.89 10.07 11.12
CA GLN A 70 19.16 11.23 11.99
C GLN A 70 19.58 10.84 13.41
N MET A 71 19.50 9.56 13.77
CA MET A 71 19.95 9.05 15.08
C MET A 71 21.38 8.47 15.05
N GLU A 72 21.99 8.37 13.86
CA GLU A 72 23.34 7.84 13.63
C GLU A 72 24.37 8.97 13.40
N ALA A 73 24.31 10.05 14.20
CA ALA A 73 25.26 11.17 14.16
C ALA A 73 25.77 11.55 15.55
#